data_AF-A0A067BQF2-F1
#
_entry.id   AF-A0A067BQF2-F1
#
_cell.length_a   1.000
_cell.length_b   1.000
_cell.length_c   1.000
_cell.angle_alpha   90.00
_cell.angle_beta   90.00
_cell.angle_gamma   90.00
#
_symmetry.space_group_name_H-M   'P 1'
#
loop_
_entity.id
_entity.type
_entity.pdbx_description
1 polymer ?
#
loop_
_entity_poly.entity_id
_entity_poly.type
_entity_poly.pdbx_seq_one_letter_code
_entity_poly.pdbx_strand_id
1 'polypeptide(L)'
;MECIYIDMQEQRLKMSPRAITDGWLYEMEAKIKAQRAKITAAKLDAVFGHGLQFRANVAKLQTLRRQRDDAIARRDEIERWRVEEYLDYWERDMHHMAILRARQRQQNIADERRKWHVKPCTKEGKVRLHAIARESTPCNTVPPPPHAMASERSTSVDPPPATDIVLKKTKKTKKKKKVETSGQQRRTRDAHVPWSLLDQLAAEKTKLQTEKALGAVFKRRKPIGDN
;
A
#
# COMPACT_ATOMS: atom_id res chain seq x y z
N MET A 1 54.73 -6.21 -11.50
CA MET A 1 55.01 -6.97 -12.74
C MET A 1 55.59 -6.08 -13.84
N GLU A 2 54.98 -4.92 -14.12
CA GLU A 2 55.49 -3.97 -15.12
C GLU A 2 56.74 -3.22 -14.68
N CYS A 3 56.82 -2.81 -13.40
CA CYS A 3 58.02 -2.23 -12.80
C CYS A 3 59.26 -3.08 -13.08
N ILE A 4 59.18 -4.39 -12.82
CA ILE A 4 60.26 -5.35 -13.06
C ILE A 4 60.69 -5.36 -14.55
N TYR A 5 59.75 -5.23 -15.49
CA TYR A 5 60.07 -5.16 -16.93
C TYR A 5 60.78 -3.85 -17.30
N ILE A 6 60.37 -2.73 -16.72
CA ILE A 6 60.99 -1.42 -16.91
C ILE A 6 62.42 -1.44 -16.36
N ASP A 7 62.60 -1.94 -15.13
CA ASP A 7 63.91 -2.07 -14.49
C ASP A 7 64.87 -2.94 -15.32
N MET A 8 64.40 -4.07 -15.88
CA MET A 8 65.21 -4.90 -16.77
C MET A 8 65.59 -4.20 -18.08
N GLN A 9 64.71 -3.36 -18.64
CA GLN A 9 65.02 -2.56 -19.82
C GLN A 9 66.07 -1.49 -19.52
N GLU A 10 65.96 -0.81 -18.38
CA GLU A 10 66.96 0.17 -17.94
C GLU A 10 68.31 -0.47 -17.68
N GLN A 11 68.35 -1.67 -17.09
CA GLN A 11 69.57 -2.44 -16.90
C GLN A 11 70.21 -2.83 -18.22
N ARG A 12 69.42 -3.27 -19.22
CA ARG A 12 69.91 -3.58 -20.57
C ARG A 12 70.59 -2.37 -21.21
N LEU A 13 70.04 -1.17 -21.05
CA LEU A 13 70.62 0.08 -21.59
C LEU A 13 71.94 0.48 -20.91
N LYS A 14 72.16 0.07 -19.66
CA LYS A 14 73.34 0.39 -18.86
C LYS A 14 74.43 -0.69 -18.89
N MET A 15 74.31 -1.70 -19.76
CA MET A 15 75.27 -2.81 -19.82
C MET A 15 76.65 -2.38 -20.34
N SER A 16 77.70 -2.89 -19.69
CA SER A 16 79.10 -2.68 -20.07
C SER A 16 79.50 -3.54 -21.28
N PRO A 17 80.42 -3.07 -22.15
CA PRO A 17 80.89 -3.83 -23.32
C PRO A 17 81.38 -5.26 -23.01
N ARG A 18 81.96 -5.48 -21.82
CA ARG A 18 82.41 -6.82 -21.39
C ARG A 18 81.25 -7.78 -21.10
N ALA A 19 80.14 -7.27 -20.58
CA ALA A 19 78.94 -8.07 -20.38
C ALA A 19 78.29 -8.48 -21.73
N ILE A 20 78.49 -7.66 -22.77
CA ILE A 20 78.02 -7.97 -24.12
C ILE A 20 78.84 -9.12 -24.72
N THR A 21 80.17 -9.10 -24.57
CA THR A 21 81.04 -10.18 -25.06
C THR A 21 80.81 -11.50 -24.34
N ASP A 22 80.44 -11.45 -23.06
CA ASP A 22 80.18 -12.64 -22.23
C ASP A 22 78.75 -13.22 -22.46
N GLY A 23 77.97 -12.69 -23.41
CA GLY A 23 76.67 -13.24 -23.80
C GLY A 23 75.48 -12.87 -22.90
N TRP A 24 75.69 -12.06 -21.86
CA TRP A 24 74.64 -11.65 -20.91
C TRP A 24 73.50 -10.87 -21.56
N LEU A 25 73.79 -10.19 -22.66
CA LEU A 25 72.79 -9.42 -23.41
C LEU A 25 71.70 -10.34 -23.97
N TYR A 26 72.08 -11.52 -24.50
CA TYR A 26 71.12 -12.50 -25.02
C TYR A 26 70.22 -13.07 -23.92
N GLU A 27 70.79 -13.37 -22.75
CA GLU A 27 70.00 -13.83 -21.60
C GLU A 27 69.05 -12.75 -21.07
N MET A 28 69.50 -11.49 -21.02
CA MET A 28 68.65 -10.37 -20.60
C MET A 28 67.50 -10.15 -21.58
N GLU A 29 67.75 -10.21 -22.88
CA GLU A 29 66.70 -10.12 -23.89
C GLU A 29 65.69 -11.27 -23.78
N ALA A 30 66.15 -12.50 -23.51
CA ALA A 30 65.27 -13.63 -23.26
C ALA A 30 64.39 -13.43 -22.01
N LYS A 31 64.96 -12.92 -20.91
CA LYS A 31 64.24 -12.60 -19.67
C LYS A 31 63.21 -11.48 -19.86
N ILE A 32 63.59 -10.41 -20.56
CA ILE A 32 62.70 -9.31 -20.93
C ILE A 32 61.53 -9.81 -21.77
N LYS A 33 61.79 -10.64 -22.78
CA LYS A 33 60.76 -11.23 -23.65
C LYS A 33 59.81 -12.12 -22.86
N ALA A 34 60.33 -12.97 -21.98
CA ALA A 34 59.52 -13.82 -21.10
C ALA A 34 58.66 -13.01 -20.13
N GLN A 35 59.22 -11.95 -19.52
CA GLN A 35 58.47 -11.08 -18.62
C GLN A 35 57.36 -10.32 -19.36
N ARG A 36 57.64 -9.85 -20.57
CA ARG A 36 56.63 -9.20 -21.42
C ARG A 36 55.49 -10.16 -21.75
N ALA A 37 55.79 -11.41 -22.09
CA ALA A 37 54.76 -12.43 -22.33
C ALA A 37 53.88 -12.66 -21.10
N LYS A 38 54.46 -12.72 -19.89
CA LYS A 38 53.70 -12.84 -18.63
C LYS A 38 52.78 -11.64 -18.38
N ILE A 39 53.28 -10.43 -18.61
CA ILE A 39 52.47 -9.19 -18.48
C ILE A 39 51.31 -9.22 -19.47
N THR A 40 51.58 -9.54 -20.74
CA THR A 40 50.55 -9.62 -21.77
C THR A 40 49.51 -10.68 -21.42
N ALA A 41 49.92 -11.88 -20.99
CA ALA A 41 49.00 -12.93 -20.56
C ALA A 41 48.10 -12.48 -19.40
N ALA A 42 48.69 -11.87 -18.35
CA ALA A 42 47.92 -11.37 -17.22
C ALA A 42 46.94 -10.25 -17.61
N LYS A 43 47.33 -9.35 -18.52
CA LYS A 43 46.44 -8.32 -19.04
C LYS A 43 45.28 -8.89 -19.84
N LEU A 44 45.57 -9.84 -20.73
CA LEU A 44 44.55 -10.51 -21.52
C LEU A 44 43.59 -11.29 -20.63
N ASP A 45 44.08 -11.96 -19.60
CA ASP A 45 43.24 -12.66 -18.63
C ASP A 45 42.36 -11.71 -17.80
N ALA A 46 42.92 -10.57 -17.36
CA ALA A 46 42.13 -9.55 -16.66
C ALA A 46 41.01 -8.98 -17.54
N VAL A 47 41.30 -8.65 -18.80
CA VAL A 47 40.32 -8.03 -19.72
C VAL A 47 39.31 -9.04 -20.25
N PHE A 48 39.77 -10.21 -20.70
CA PHE A 48 38.92 -11.18 -21.40
C PHE A 48 38.47 -12.33 -20.50
N GLY A 49 39.30 -12.80 -19.57
CA GLY A 49 38.91 -13.81 -18.59
C GLY A 49 37.94 -13.22 -17.57
N HIS A 50 38.45 -12.36 -16.69
CA HIS A 50 37.64 -11.75 -15.64
C HIS A 50 36.65 -10.72 -16.16
N GLY A 51 37.03 -9.89 -17.13
CA GLY A 51 36.16 -8.84 -17.66
C GLY A 51 34.90 -9.37 -18.36
N LEU A 52 34.98 -10.49 -19.07
CA LEU A 52 33.80 -11.10 -19.71
C LEU A 52 32.83 -11.65 -18.65
N GLN A 53 33.34 -12.37 -17.66
CA GLN A 53 32.55 -12.89 -16.55
C GLN A 53 31.91 -11.77 -15.74
N PHE A 54 32.65 -10.70 -15.48
CA PHE A 54 32.14 -9.51 -14.82
C PHE A 54 30.97 -8.90 -15.60
N ARG A 55 31.10 -8.70 -16.91
CA ARG A 55 30.02 -8.16 -17.76
C ARG A 55 28.78 -9.06 -17.75
N ALA A 56 28.96 -10.38 -17.85
CA ALA A 56 27.85 -11.34 -17.78
C ALA A 56 27.11 -11.25 -16.43
N ASN A 57 27.86 -11.18 -15.33
CA ASN A 57 27.30 -11.03 -13.99
C ASN A 57 26.60 -9.69 -13.79
N VAL A 58 27.14 -8.59 -14.35
CA VAL A 58 26.49 -7.28 -14.33
C VAL A 58 25.17 -7.32 -15.08
N ALA A 59 25.12 -7.94 -16.26
CA ALA A 59 23.88 -8.09 -17.02
C ALA A 59 22.83 -8.90 -16.23
N LYS A 60 23.24 -10.01 -15.61
CA LYS A 60 22.37 -10.82 -14.74
C LYS A 60 21.86 -10.03 -13.53
N LEU A 61 22.72 -9.22 -12.92
CA LEU A 61 22.33 -8.38 -11.79
C LEU A 61 21.33 -7.29 -12.22
N GLN A 62 21.49 -6.71 -13.42
CA GLN A 62 20.53 -5.75 -13.97
C GLN A 62 19.16 -6.39 -14.22
N THR A 63 19.10 -7.61 -14.75
CA THR A 63 17.82 -8.30 -14.97
C THR A 63 17.12 -8.61 -13.66
N LEU A 64 17.86 -9.09 -12.65
CA LEU A 64 17.31 -9.34 -11.31
C LEU A 64 16.80 -8.07 -10.64
N ARG A 65 17.51 -6.94 -10.78
CA ARG A 65 17.05 -5.65 -10.26
C ARG A 65 15.74 -5.23 -10.91
N ARG A 66 15.63 -5.33 -12.24
CA ARG A 66 14.37 -5.04 -12.95
C ARG A 66 13.22 -5.91 -12.46
N GLN A 67 13.45 -7.23 -12.34
CA GLN A 67 12.42 -8.15 -11.84
C GLN A 67 11.94 -7.80 -10.42
N ARG A 68 12.87 -7.41 -9.55
CA ARG A 68 12.54 -6.93 -8.20
C ARG A 68 11.70 -5.66 -8.27
N ASP A 69 12.11 -4.69 -9.08
CA ASP A 69 11.43 -3.40 -9.19
C ASP A 69 10.02 -3.57 -9.77
N ASP A 70 9.85 -4.45 -10.76
CA ASP A 70 8.54 -4.82 -11.31
C ASP A 70 7.64 -5.49 -10.25
N ALA A 71 8.22 -6.35 -9.40
CA ALA A 71 7.48 -7.00 -8.33
C ALA A 71 7.04 -6.00 -7.25
N ILE A 72 7.89 -5.04 -6.91
CA ILE A 72 7.56 -3.94 -5.99
C ILE A 72 6.42 -3.10 -6.58
N ALA A 73 6.53 -2.70 -7.84
CA ALA A 73 5.49 -1.92 -8.51
C ALA A 73 4.13 -2.63 -8.51
N ARG A 74 4.11 -3.93 -8.82
CA ARG A 74 2.88 -4.75 -8.77
C ARG A 74 2.29 -4.83 -7.37
N ARG A 75 3.12 -5.00 -6.34
CA ARG A 75 2.65 -4.98 -4.94
C ARG A 75 1.99 -3.64 -4.62
N ASP A 76 2.65 -2.54 -4.95
CA ASP A 76 2.17 -1.18 -4.65
C ASP A 76 0.90 -0.83 -5.41
N GLU A 77 0.71 -1.40 -6.60
CA GLU A 77 -0.54 -1.30 -7.37
C GLU A 77 -1.68 -2.06 -6.68
N ILE A 78 -1.44 -3.31 -6.25
CA ILE A 78 -2.44 -4.11 -5.53
C ILE A 78 -2.81 -3.46 -4.20
N GLU A 79 -1.85 -2.89 -3.47
CA GLU A 79 -2.11 -2.17 -2.23
C GLU A 79 -3.01 -0.95 -2.46
N ARG A 80 -2.75 -0.18 -3.52
CA ARG A 80 -3.60 0.96 -3.92
C ARG A 80 -5.03 0.49 -4.25
N TRP A 81 -5.17 -0.52 -5.10
CA TRP A 81 -6.47 -1.08 -5.45
C TRP A 81 -7.24 -1.58 -4.24
N ARG A 82 -6.55 -2.25 -3.30
CA ARG A 82 -7.18 -2.72 -2.07
C ARG A 82 -7.71 -1.58 -1.21
N VAL A 83 -6.97 -0.47 -1.13
CA VAL A 83 -7.41 0.71 -0.38
C VAL A 83 -8.62 1.35 -1.05
N GLU A 84 -8.58 1.51 -2.37
CA GLU A 84 -9.69 2.05 -3.16
C GLU A 84 -10.95 1.19 -3.02
N GLU A 85 -10.83 -0.13 -3.20
CA GLU A 85 -11.95 -1.06 -3.05
C GLU A 85 -12.53 -1.04 -1.63
N TYR A 86 -11.68 -0.92 -0.61
CA TYR A 86 -12.13 -0.80 0.77
C TYR A 86 -12.91 0.50 1.01
N LEU A 87 -12.45 1.63 0.45
CA LEU A 87 -13.15 2.90 0.55
C LEU A 87 -14.53 2.82 -0.14
N ASP A 88 -14.58 2.30 -1.37
CA ASP A 88 -15.83 2.11 -2.12
C ASP A 88 -16.82 1.21 -1.38
N TYR A 89 -16.33 0.12 -0.78
CA TYR A 89 -17.14 -0.75 0.05
C TYR A 89 -17.66 -0.01 1.29
N TRP A 90 -16.78 0.70 2.00
CA TRP A 90 -17.12 1.41 3.22
C TRP A 90 -18.13 2.52 2.98
N GLU A 91 -17.99 3.28 1.89
CA GLU A 91 -18.94 4.32 1.50
C GLU A 91 -20.33 3.73 1.24
N ARG A 92 -20.41 2.62 0.50
CA ARG A 92 -21.68 1.91 0.26
C ARG A 92 -22.34 1.44 1.55
N ASP A 93 -21.57 0.86 2.47
CA ASP A 93 -22.08 0.40 3.77
C ASP A 93 -22.56 1.57 4.63
N MET A 94 -21.78 2.66 4.69
CA MET A 94 -22.18 3.87 5.42
C MET A 94 -23.45 4.49 4.86
N HIS A 95 -23.60 4.56 3.54
CA HIS A 95 -24.83 5.02 2.89
C HIS A 95 -26.02 4.10 3.22
N HIS A 96 -25.84 2.79 3.15
CA HIS A 96 -26.87 1.83 3.52
C HIS A 96 -27.31 2.01 4.99
N MET A 97 -26.35 2.11 5.90
CA MET A 97 -26.61 2.33 7.32
C MET A 97 -27.27 3.69 7.59
N ALA A 98 -26.93 4.73 6.84
CA ALA A 98 -27.57 6.03 6.94
C ALA A 98 -29.05 5.96 6.51
N ILE A 99 -29.36 5.23 5.43
CA ILE A 99 -30.73 4.99 4.95
C ILE A 99 -31.52 4.22 6.01
N LEU A 100 -30.96 3.16 6.58
CA LEU A 100 -31.61 2.39 7.65
C LEU A 100 -31.90 3.26 8.87
N ARG A 101 -30.92 4.07 9.32
CA ARG A 101 -31.13 5.02 10.42
C ARG A 101 -32.19 6.07 10.10
N ALA A 102 -32.25 6.56 8.86
CA ALA A 102 -33.28 7.51 8.43
C ALA A 102 -34.67 6.86 8.48
N ARG A 103 -34.82 5.64 7.94
CA ARG A 103 -36.07 4.87 7.98
C ARG A 103 -36.51 4.60 9.42
N GLN A 104 -35.60 4.15 10.28
CA GLN A 104 -35.91 3.90 11.68
C GLN A 104 -36.38 5.17 12.40
N ARG A 105 -35.71 6.31 12.15
CA ARG A 105 -36.14 7.61 12.72
C ARG A 105 -37.54 7.99 12.25
N GLN A 106 -37.85 7.82 10.96
CA GLN A 106 -39.20 8.09 10.43
C GLN A 106 -40.25 7.19 11.09
N GLN A 107 -39.94 5.91 11.29
CA GLN A 107 -40.82 4.96 11.97
C GLN A 107 -41.09 5.38 13.42
N ASN A 108 -40.04 5.72 14.18
CA ASN A 108 -40.18 6.19 15.56
C ASN A 108 -41.04 7.46 15.66
N ILE A 109 -40.85 8.41 14.73
CA ILE A 109 -41.68 9.63 14.67
C ILE A 109 -43.14 9.26 14.38
N ALA A 110 -43.39 8.34 13.45
CA ALA A 110 -44.73 7.88 13.13
C ALA A 110 -45.41 7.19 14.33
N ASP A 111 -44.66 6.38 15.08
CA ASP A 111 -45.19 5.69 16.26
C ASP A 111 -45.48 6.66 17.42
N GLU A 112 -44.61 7.65 17.67
CA GLU A 112 -44.92 8.74 18.59
C GLU A 112 -46.16 9.54 18.15
N ARG A 113 -46.28 9.84 16.85
CA ARG A 113 -47.47 10.51 16.30
C ARG A 113 -48.74 9.68 16.50
N ARG A 114 -48.68 8.36 16.33
CA ARG A 114 -49.81 7.44 16.58
C ARG A 114 -50.17 7.39 18.06
N LYS A 115 -49.18 7.40 18.96
CA LYS A 115 -49.37 7.38 20.42
C LYS A 115 -50.09 8.63 20.92
N TRP A 116 -49.69 9.81 20.44
CA TRP A 116 -50.28 11.09 20.82
C TRP A 116 -51.43 11.53 19.91
N HIS A 117 -51.93 10.63 19.06
CA HIS A 117 -53.01 10.95 18.14
C HIS A 117 -54.32 11.17 18.91
N VAL A 118 -54.78 12.43 18.95
CA VAL A 118 -56.06 12.79 19.56
C VAL A 118 -57.18 12.30 18.64
N LYS A 119 -58.01 11.38 19.15
CA LYS A 119 -59.19 10.92 18.42
C LYS A 119 -60.26 12.03 18.44
N PRO A 120 -60.84 12.42 17.31
CA PRO A 120 -61.92 13.41 17.31
C PRO A 120 -63.16 12.84 18.01
N CYS A 121 -63.60 13.52 19.07
CA CYS A 121 -64.81 13.18 19.81
C CYS A 121 -65.99 14.04 19.35
N THR A 122 -67.19 13.46 19.32
CA THR A 122 -68.44 14.23 19.21
C THR A 122 -68.70 15.08 20.45
N LYS A 123 -69.59 16.08 20.36
CA LYS A 123 -70.04 16.89 21.51
C LYS A 123 -70.58 16.05 22.69
N GLU A 124 -71.03 14.82 22.42
CA GLU A 124 -71.48 13.84 23.42
C GLU A 124 -70.36 12.98 24.03
N GLY A 125 -69.08 13.25 23.73
CA GLY A 125 -67.93 12.54 24.30
C GLY A 125 -67.61 11.18 23.65
N LYS A 126 -68.46 10.67 22.74
CA LYS A 126 -68.18 9.43 21.98
C LYS A 126 -67.08 9.65 20.93
N VAL A 127 -66.15 8.70 20.84
CA VAL A 127 -65.05 8.69 19.87
C VAL A 127 -65.61 8.43 18.46
N ARG A 128 -65.35 9.33 17.50
CA ARG A 128 -65.70 9.07 16.09
C ARG A 128 -64.65 8.13 15.48
N LEU A 129 -65.06 6.89 15.18
CA LEU A 129 -64.20 5.87 14.58
C LEU A 129 -63.97 6.08 13.08
N HIS A 130 -64.85 6.80 12.40
CA HIS A 130 -64.71 7.15 10.99
C HIS A 130 -64.37 8.64 10.87
N ALA A 131 -63.16 8.93 10.41
CA ALA A 131 -62.84 10.27 9.90
C ALA A 131 -63.77 10.51 8.71
N ILE A 132 -64.63 11.53 8.81
CA ILE A 132 -65.33 12.05 7.63
C ILE A 132 -64.20 12.47 6.69
N ALA A 133 -64.11 11.82 5.53
CA ALA A 133 -63.21 12.24 4.47
C ALA A 133 -63.49 13.72 4.25
N ARG A 134 -62.54 14.59 4.61
CA ARG A 134 -62.61 15.99 4.19
C ARG A 134 -62.58 15.94 2.68
N GLU A 135 -63.71 16.24 2.05
CA GLU A 135 -63.78 16.50 0.63
C GLU A 135 -62.65 17.47 0.32
N SER A 136 -61.69 16.98 -0.45
CA SER A 136 -60.59 17.76 -0.96
C SER A 136 -61.19 18.90 -1.78
N THR A 137 -61.09 20.12 -1.27
CA THR A 137 -61.19 21.32 -2.12
C THR A 137 -60.18 21.11 -3.26
N PRO A 138 -60.60 21.15 -4.54
CA PRO A 138 -59.67 20.98 -5.65
C PRO A 138 -58.73 22.19 -5.65
N CYS A 139 -57.48 21.98 -5.27
CA CYS A 139 -56.44 22.96 -5.51
C CYS A 139 -56.08 22.87 -7.00
N ASN A 140 -56.23 23.98 -7.70
CA ASN A 140 -56.04 24.12 -9.14
C ASN A 140 -54.76 23.41 -9.63
N THR A 141 -54.98 22.46 -10.54
CA THR A 141 -53.97 21.84 -11.38
C THR A 141 -53.38 22.89 -12.33
N VAL A 142 -52.14 23.29 -12.09
CA VAL A 142 -51.29 23.84 -13.15
C VAL A 142 -50.67 22.63 -13.89
N PRO A 143 -50.82 22.53 -15.23
CA PRO A 143 -50.28 21.38 -15.96
C PRO A 143 -48.74 21.43 -16.01
N PRO A 144 -48.06 20.29 -15.86
CA PRO A 144 -46.61 20.21 -16.05
C PRO A 144 -46.23 20.28 -17.55
N PRO A 145 -45.07 20.84 -17.90
CA PRO A 145 -44.56 20.87 -19.27
C PRO A 145 -44.16 19.47 -19.76
N PRO A 146 -44.22 19.20 -21.08
CA PRO A 146 -44.06 17.86 -21.62
C PRO A 146 -42.62 17.35 -21.48
N HIS A 147 -42.46 16.25 -20.75
CA HIS A 147 -41.22 15.46 -20.74
C HIS A 147 -41.14 14.58 -21.99
N ALA A 148 -40.03 14.71 -22.70
CA ALA A 148 -39.62 13.81 -23.77
C ALA A 148 -39.21 12.44 -23.18
N MET A 149 -39.92 11.42 -23.65
CA MET A 149 -39.56 10.01 -23.83
C MET A 149 -38.15 9.57 -23.39
N ALA A 150 -38.09 8.60 -22.47
CA ALA A 150 -37.10 7.53 -22.55
C ALA A 150 -37.63 6.25 -21.87
N SER A 151 -37.82 5.25 -22.72
CA SER A 151 -38.25 3.87 -22.49
C SER A 151 -37.45 3.15 -21.38
N GLU A 152 -38.15 2.58 -20.40
CA GLU A 152 -37.59 1.55 -19.51
C GLU A 152 -38.13 0.17 -19.91
N ARG A 153 -37.21 -0.70 -20.34
CA ARG A 153 -37.43 -2.10 -20.68
C ARG A 153 -37.17 -2.93 -19.43
N SER A 154 -38.18 -3.63 -18.95
CA SER A 154 -38.07 -4.55 -17.82
C SER A 154 -37.52 -5.93 -18.21
N THR A 155 -36.86 -6.54 -17.21
CA THR A 155 -36.84 -7.96 -16.80
C THR A 155 -35.85 -8.99 -17.35
N SER A 156 -35.36 -9.75 -16.35
CA SER A 156 -34.88 -11.14 -16.28
C SER A 156 -33.45 -11.45 -16.69
N VAL A 157 -32.57 -11.61 -15.70
CA VAL A 157 -31.54 -12.65 -15.68
C VAL A 157 -31.42 -13.21 -14.25
N ASP A 158 -31.50 -14.54 -14.16
CA ASP A 158 -31.43 -15.37 -12.95
C ASP A 158 -30.08 -15.32 -12.21
N PRO A 159 -30.03 -15.69 -10.92
CA PRO A 159 -28.78 -15.84 -10.16
C PRO A 159 -28.09 -17.20 -10.45
N PRO A 160 -26.74 -17.26 -10.51
CA PRO A 160 -26.03 -18.50 -10.73
C PRO A 160 -25.91 -19.37 -9.45
N PRO A 161 -25.83 -20.71 -9.58
CA PRO A 161 -25.75 -21.63 -8.45
C PRO A 161 -24.35 -21.66 -7.80
N ALA A 162 -24.36 -21.83 -6.48
CA ALA A 162 -23.17 -21.98 -5.64
C ALA A 162 -22.44 -23.29 -5.95
N THR A 163 -21.13 -23.21 -6.20
CA THR A 163 -20.24 -24.37 -6.24
C THR A 163 -19.63 -24.62 -4.87
N ASP A 164 -19.80 -25.85 -4.40
CA ASP A 164 -19.19 -26.44 -3.22
C ASP A 164 -17.66 -26.35 -3.24
N ILE A 165 -17.07 -25.75 -2.20
CA ILE A 165 -15.66 -25.98 -1.86
C ILE A 165 -15.59 -26.59 -0.45
N VAL A 166 -15.17 -27.84 -0.46
CA VAL A 166 -14.93 -28.75 0.66
C VAL A 166 -13.93 -28.16 1.65
N LEU A 167 -14.39 -27.73 2.83
CA LEU A 167 -13.53 -27.46 3.99
C LEU A 167 -13.43 -28.71 4.88
N LYS A 168 -12.27 -29.37 4.84
CA LYS A 168 -11.93 -30.52 5.70
C LYS A 168 -11.94 -30.10 7.17
N LYS A 169 -12.86 -30.68 7.95
CA LYS A 169 -12.87 -30.62 9.42
C LYS A 169 -11.76 -31.50 10.00
N THR A 170 -10.78 -30.90 10.68
CA THR A 170 -9.91 -31.62 11.61
C THR A 170 -10.42 -31.46 13.04
N LYS A 171 -10.70 -32.59 13.68
CA LYS A 171 -11.11 -32.73 15.08
C LYS A 171 -9.96 -32.35 16.02
N LYS A 172 -10.18 -31.42 16.96
CA LYS A 172 -9.52 -31.44 18.28
C LYS A 172 -10.49 -31.02 19.41
N THR A 173 -10.93 -32.06 20.11
CA THR A 173 -11.30 -32.18 21.53
C THR A 173 -11.43 -30.90 22.38
N LYS A 174 -12.68 -30.62 22.79
CA LYS A 174 -13.03 -29.83 23.98
C LYS A 174 -12.65 -30.60 25.25
N LYS A 175 -11.81 -30.02 26.11
CA LYS A 175 -11.74 -30.38 27.54
C LYS A 175 -12.50 -29.31 28.32
N LYS A 176 -13.68 -29.68 28.84
CA LYS A 176 -14.48 -28.89 29.77
C LYS A 176 -13.68 -28.69 31.05
N LYS A 177 -13.55 -27.45 31.52
CA LYS A 177 -13.29 -27.16 32.93
C LYS A 177 -14.36 -26.20 33.44
N LYS A 178 -15.10 -26.69 34.42
CA LYS A 178 -16.25 -26.11 35.12
C LYS A 178 -15.72 -25.32 36.32
N VAL A 179 -16.06 -24.03 36.44
CA VAL A 179 -16.07 -23.22 37.68
C VAL A 179 -16.99 -22.02 37.38
N GLU A 180 -18.26 -22.07 37.79
CA GLU A 180 -18.83 -21.37 38.96
C GLU A 180 -18.76 -19.83 38.89
N THR A 181 -19.95 -19.26 38.72
CA THR A 181 -20.28 -17.85 38.91
C THR A 181 -20.19 -17.48 40.39
N SER A 182 -19.34 -16.51 40.71
CA SER A 182 -19.50 -15.64 41.88
C SER A 182 -19.46 -14.19 41.43
N GLY A 183 -20.48 -13.44 41.83
CA GLY A 183 -20.62 -12.03 41.50
C GLY A 183 -19.53 -11.21 42.15
N GLN A 184 -18.88 -10.36 41.36
CA GLN A 184 -18.13 -9.22 41.85
C GLN A 184 -18.25 -8.11 40.81
N GLN A 185 -18.95 -7.05 41.20
CA GLN A 185 -18.97 -5.77 40.51
C GLN A 185 -17.53 -5.34 40.21
N ARG A 186 -17.13 -5.36 38.94
CA ARG A 186 -15.89 -4.74 38.51
C ARG A 186 -16.15 -3.25 38.39
N ARG A 187 -15.68 -2.51 39.41
CA ARG A 187 -15.36 -1.08 39.28
C ARG A 187 -14.55 -0.92 37.99
N THR A 188 -14.90 0.07 37.18
CA THR A 188 -14.15 0.49 36.00
C THR A 188 -12.69 0.67 36.41
N ARG A 189 -11.82 -0.21 35.94
CA ARG A 189 -10.38 -0.01 36.12
C ARG A 189 -10.03 1.20 35.28
N ASP A 190 -9.64 2.29 35.92
CA ASP A 190 -8.96 3.38 35.25
C ASP A 190 -7.82 2.78 34.43
N ALA A 191 -7.77 3.11 33.14
CA ALA A 191 -6.78 2.57 32.23
C ALA A 191 -5.39 2.92 32.77
N HIS A 192 -4.68 1.91 33.29
CA HIS A 192 -3.30 2.07 33.72
C HIS A 192 -2.44 2.23 32.47
N VAL A 193 -2.22 3.48 32.07
CA VAL A 193 -1.33 3.85 30.98
C VAL A 193 0.11 3.78 31.54
N PRO A 194 0.98 2.91 31.00
CA PRO A 194 2.38 2.87 31.42
C PRO A 194 3.05 4.21 31.15
N TRP A 195 3.84 4.70 32.10
CA TRP A 195 4.55 5.98 31.98
C TRP A 195 5.46 6.04 30.74
N SER A 196 6.02 4.91 30.33
CA SER A 196 6.80 4.79 29.09
C SER A 196 6.01 5.15 27.83
N LEU A 197 4.69 4.93 27.81
CA LEU A 197 3.84 5.31 26.68
C LEU A 197 3.62 6.83 26.63
N LEU A 198 3.54 7.49 27.79
CA LEU A 198 3.43 8.95 27.88
C LEU A 198 4.72 9.61 27.37
N ASP A 199 5.88 9.07 27.73
CA ASP A 199 7.18 9.55 27.25
C ASP A 199 7.35 9.34 25.73
N GLN A 200 6.91 8.19 25.21
CA GLN A 200 6.91 7.92 23.77
C GLN A 200 5.98 8.89 23.02
N LEU A 201 4.77 9.14 23.52
CA LEU A 201 3.84 10.09 22.90
C LEU A 201 4.35 11.54 22.97
N ALA A 202 5.07 11.90 24.03
CA ALA A 202 5.72 13.21 24.14
C ALA A 202 6.86 13.35 23.10
N ALA A 203 7.69 12.33 22.92
CA ALA A 203 8.73 12.29 21.90
C ALA A 203 8.17 12.30 20.47
N GLU A 204 7.05 11.62 20.21
CA GLU A 204 6.39 11.66 18.90
C GLU A 204 5.75 13.02 18.62
N LYS A 205 5.17 13.69 19.64
CA LYS A 205 4.64 15.04 19.48
C LYS A 205 5.73 16.06 19.11
N THR A 206 6.90 15.99 19.75
CA THR A 206 8.01 16.89 19.42
C THR A 206 8.54 16.60 18.01
N LYS A 207 8.66 15.33 17.62
CA LYS A 207 9.03 14.92 16.27
C LYS A 207 8.04 15.41 15.20
N LEU A 208 6.74 15.29 15.45
CA LEU A 208 5.71 15.81 14.54
C LEU A 208 5.74 17.33 14.44
N GLN A 209 6.04 18.05 15.53
CA GLN A 209 6.19 19.50 15.48
C GLN A 209 7.42 19.93 14.68
N THR A 210 8.55 19.24 14.81
CA THR A 210 9.76 19.55 14.02
C THR A 210 9.58 19.22 12.54
N GLU A 211 8.94 18.10 12.21
CA GLU A 211 8.58 17.74 10.83
C GLU A 211 7.59 18.75 10.22
N LYS A 212 6.59 19.21 10.99
CA LYS A 212 5.64 20.23 10.53
C LYS A 212 6.32 21.57 10.29
N ALA A 213 7.29 21.96 11.12
CA ALA A 213 8.09 23.16 10.92
C ALA A 213 8.95 23.06 9.65
N LEU A 214 9.61 21.93 9.42
CA LEU A 214 10.39 21.68 8.20
C LEU A 214 9.50 21.67 6.94
N GLY A 215 8.35 21.00 7.00
CA GLY A 215 7.38 20.99 5.91
C GLY A 215 6.84 22.39 5.58
N ALA A 216 6.66 23.25 6.58
CA ALA A 216 6.28 24.65 6.37
C ALA A 216 7.38 25.47 5.67
N VAL A 217 8.66 25.20 5.98
CA VAL A 217 9.80 25.84 5.31
C VAL A 217 9.88 25.41 3.84
N PHE A 218 9.65 24.14 3.54
CA PHE A 218 9.64 23.63 2.16
C PHE A 218 8.47 24.18 1.34
N LYS A 219 7.28 24.34 1.94
CA LYS A 219 6.12 24.94 1.26
C LYS A 219 6.29 26.44 0.94
N ARG A 220 7.16 27.16 1.65
CA ARG A 220 7.48 28.58 1.37
C ARG A 220 8.44 28.77 0.19
N ARG A 221 9.12 27.71 -0.27
CA ARG A 221 9.95 27.75 -1.48
C ARG A 221 9.14 27.21 -2.66
N LYS A 222 8.20 28.00 -3.19
CA LYS A 222 7.75 27.79 -4.57
C LYS A 222 8.92 28.14 -5.50
N PRO A 223 9.12 27.38 -6.60
CA PRO A 223 10.10 27.75 -7.62
C PRO A 223 9.71 29.11 -8.20
N ILE A 224 10.70 30.01 -8.27
CA ILE A 224 10.63 31.23 -9.07
C ILE A 224 10.40 30.75 -10.50
N GLY A 225 9.19 30.97 -11.00
CA GLY A 225 8.82 30.67 -12.36
C GLY A 225 9.58 31.58 -13.32
N ASP A 226 10.07 30.96 -14.39
CA ASP A 226 10.61 31.60 -15.58
C ASP A 226 9.60 32.62 -16.14
N ASN A 227 10.08 33.85 -16.34
CA ASN A 227 9.58 34.83 -17.30
C ASN A 227 10.80 35.51 -17.92
#